data_AF-A0A6I2MSM2-F1
#
_entry.id   AF-A0A6I2MSM2-F1
#
_cell.length_a   1.000
_cell.length_b   1.000
_cell.length_c   1.000
_cell.angle_alpha   90.00
_cell.angle_beta   90.00
_cell.angle_gamma   90.00
#
_symmetry.space_group_name_H-M   'P 1'
#
loop_
_entity.id
_entity.type
_entity.pdbx_description
1 polymer ?
#
loop_
_entity_poly.entity_id
_entity_poly.type
_entity_poly.pdbx_seq_one_letter_code
_entity_poly.pdbx_strand_id
1 'polypeptide(L)'
;MKINIINKSAHELPNYETLASAGMDLRANISESIVLQPLERSIVKTGLFIELPIGFEAQVRPRSGLAAKKGITVLNAPGTVDADYRGEIGVILVNLSNEPFTVENGERIAQLVIARHERAEWNEVDILSDTVRGAGGFGSTGTK
;
A
#
# COMPACT_ATOMS: atom_id res chain seq x y z
N MET A 1 0.50 -2.86 -20.12
CA MET A 1 0.29 -1.45 -19.70
C MET A 1 1.64 -0.80 -19.47
N LYS A 2 1.82 0.48 -19.80
CA LYS A 2 3.03 1.25 -19.49
C LYS A 2 2.64 2.39 -18.54
N ILE A 3 3.47 2.66 -17.52
CA ILE A 3 3.28 3.73 -16.53
C ILE A 3 4.49 4.65 -16.62
N ASN A 4 4.24 5.95 -16.69
CA ASN A 4 5.31 6.94 -16.65
C ASN A 4 5.80 7.06 -15.21
N ILE A 5 7.12 7.03 -15.02
CA ILE A 5 7.76 7.05 -13.70
C ILE A 5 8.99 7.95 -13.71
N ILE A 6 9.14 8.77 -12.68
CA ILE A 6 10.37 9.50 -12.36
C ILE A 6 10.99 8.83 -11.13
N ASN A 7 12.26 8.46 -11.24
CA ASN A 7 13.04 7.94 -10.13
C ASN A 7 14.12 8.96 -9.73
N LYS A 8 13.99 9.52 -8.53
CA LYS A 8 14.98 10.41 -7.90
C LYS A 8 15.73 9.73 -6.75
N SER A 9 15.53 8.43 -6.55
CA SER A 9 16.27 7.64 -5.58
C SER A 9 17.63 7.20 -6.12
N ALA A 10 18.49 6.71 -5.24
CA ALA A 10 19.73 6.03 -5.63
C ALA A 10 19.53 4.54 -6.01
N HIS A 11 18.29 4.05 -6.01
CA HIS A 11 17.96 2.63 -6.17
C HIS A 11 17.36 2.36 -7.55
N GLU A 12 17.46 1.12 -8.00
CA GLU A 12 16.82 0.67 -9.25
C GLU A 12 15.30 0.83 -9.19
N LEU A 13 14.67 0.91 -10.37
CA LEU A 13 13.22 0.93 -10.48
C LEU A 13 12.62 -0.35 -9.87
N PRO A 14 11.45 -0.28 -9.21
CA PRO A 14 10.74 -1.45 -8.77
C PRO A 14 10.43 -2.39 -9.95
N ASN A 15 10.62 -3.68 -9.72
CA ASN A 15 10.36 -4.72 -10.69
C ASN A 15 9.57 -5.88 -10.06
N TYR A 16 8.94 -6.69 -10.92
CA TYR A 16 8.31 -7.92 -10.48
C TYR A 16 9.38 -8.98 -10.27
N GLU A 17 9.57 -9.40 -9.01
CA GLU A 17 10.59 -10.38 -8.61
C GLU A 17 10.41 -11.76 -9.26
N THR A 18 9.17 -12.12 -9.60
CA THR A 18 8.85 -13.36 -10.31
C THR A 18 7.79 -13.09 -11.38
N LEU A 19 7.66 -14.02 -12.32
CA LEU A 19 6.66 -13.94 -13.38
C LEU A 19 5.21 -13.81 -12.85
N ALA A 20 4.94 -14.37 -11.66
CA ALA A 20 3.61 -14.40 -11.05
C ALA A 20 3.45 -13.39 -9.90
N SER A 21 4.43 -12.53 -9.66
CA SER A 21 4.35 -11.52 -8.60
C SER A 21 3.26 -10.50 -8.93
N ALA A 22 2.36 -10.24 -7.98
CA ALA A 22 1.30 -9.24 -8.13
C ALA A 22 1.79 -7.80 -7.93
N GLY A 23 2.86 -7.61 -7.16
CA GLY A 23 3.40 -6.31 -6.82
C GLY A 23 4.92 -6.22 -6.98
N MET A 24 5.42 -4.99 -6.93
CA MET A 24 6.84 -4.65 -7.04
C MET A 24 7.33 -4.08 -5.71
N ASP A 25 8.49 -4.53 -5.22
CA ASP A 25 9.01 -4.07 -3.93
C ASP A 25 9.40 -2.58 -3.99
N LEU A 26 8.93 -1.80 -3.01
CA LEU A 26 9.31 -0.40 -2.82
C LEU A 26 10.46 -0.30 -1.81
N ARG A 27 11.48 0.48 -2.16
CA ARG A 27 12.65 0.70 -1.32
C ARG A 27 12.58 2.04 -0.60
N ALA A 28 13.10 2.08 0.63
CA ALA A 28 13.30 3.33 1.35
C ALA A 28 14.37 4.17 0.63
N ASN A 29 14.09 5.45 0.42
CA ASN A 29 15.02 6.44 -0.08
C ASN A 29 15.15 7.57 0.96
N ILE A 30 16.02 7.34 1.94
CA ILE A 30 16.21 8.19 3.12
C ILE A 30 17.71 8.48 3.31
N SER A 31 18.05 9.66 3.81
CA SER A 31 19.44 10.07 4.06
C SER A 31 19.99 9.51 5.38
N GLU A 32 19.13 9.35 6.38
CA GLU A 32 19.43 8.82 7.70
C GLU A 32 18.44 7.70 8.02
N SER A 33 18.86 6.75 8.86
CA SER A 33 17.98 5.67 9.29
C SER A 33 16.86 6.19 10.17
N ILE A 34 15.70 5.55 10.08
CA ILE A 34 14.52 5.91 10.88
C ILE A 34 14.27 4.77 11.86
N VAL A 35 14.34 5.06 13.16
CA VAL A 35 13.98 4.10 14.21
C VAL A 35 12.52 4.30 14.56
N LEU A 36 11.71 3.26 14.40
CA LEU A 36 10.33 3.20 14.85
C LEU A 36 10.26 2.46 16.18
N GLN A 37 9.97 3.18 17.26
CA GLN A 37 9.62 2.58 18.54
C GLN A 37 8.29 1.82 18.45
N PRO A 38 7.98 0.92 19.40
CA PRO A 38 6.65 0.34 19.51
C PRO A 38 5.53 1.40 19.42
N LEU A 39 4.55 1.15 18.55
CA LEU A 39 3.41 2.03 18.23
C LEU A 39 3.76 3.36 17.53
N GLU A 40 5.03 3.59 17.18
CA GLU A 40 5.45 4.72 16.38
C GLU A 40 5.14 4.51 14.90
N ARG A 41 4.99 5.63 14.18
CA ARG A 41 4.73 5.67 12.75
C ARG A 41 5.53 6.77 12.08
N SER A 42 5.97 6.51 10.85
CA SER A 42 6.67 7.50 10.03
C SER A 42 6.32 7.32 8.55
N ILE A 43 6.40 8.42 7.80
CA ILE A 43 6.29 8.39 6.35
C ILE A 43 7.70 8.18 5.79
N VAL A 44 7.94 7.00 5.22
CA VAL A 44 9.21 6.67 4.57
C VAL A 44 9.11 6.99 3.09
N LYS A 45 9.98 7.87 2.63
CA LYS A 45 10.08 8.31 1.23
C LYS A 45 10.66 7.21 0.34
N THR A 46 10.26 7.19 -0.93
CA THR A 46 10.74 6.21 -1.92
C THR A 46 11.56 6.83 -3.05
N GLY A 47 11.50 8.16 -3.24
CA GLY A 47 12.09 8.84 -4.39
C GLY A 47 11.36 8.58 -5.71
N LEU A 48 10.20 7.93 -5.68
CA LEU A 48 9.44 7.54 -6.87
C LEU A 48 8.22 8.44 -7.06
N PHE A 49 7.95 8.81 -8.31
CA PHE A 49 6.80 9.60 -8.73
C PHE A 49 6.21 8.91 -9.95
N ILE A 50 4.90 8.67 -9.96
CA ILE A 50 4.24 7.92 -11.05
C ILE A 50 3.12 8.72 -11.66
N GLU A 51 2.79 8.36 -12.89
CA GLU A 51 1.62 8.83 -13.60
C GLU A 51 0.83 7.61 -14.08
N LEU A 52 -0.31 7.38 -13.43
CA LEU A 52 -1.20 6.28 -13.76
C LEU A 52 -2.26 6.74 -14.77
N PRO A 53 -2.72 5.83 -15.64
CA PRO A 53 -3.90 6.09 -16.46
C PRO A 53 -5.17 6.16 -15.60
N ILE A 54 -6.16 6.95 -16.04
CA ILE A 54 -7.49 7.00 -15.41
C ILE A 54 -8.12 5.59 -15.39
N GLY A 55 -8.77 5.24 -14.27
CA GLY A 55 -9.36 3.92 -14.01
C GLY A 55 -8.39 2.94 -13.35
N PHE A 56 -7.22 3.41 -12.94
CA PHE A 56 -6.25 2.64 -12.18
C PHE A 56 -5.79 3.42 -10.95
N GLU A 57 -5.54 2.68 -9.88
CA GLU A 57 -4.83 3.15 -8.70
C GLU A 57 -3.56 2.29 -8.52
N ALA A 58 -2.59 2.81 -7.80
CA ALA A 58 -1.52 1.99 -7.24
C ALA A 58 -1.74 1.81 -5.74
N GLN A 59 -1.63 0.57 -5.28
CA GLN A 59 -1.86 0.17 -3.91
C GLN A 59 -0.54 -0.16 -3.22
N VAL A 60 -0.17 0.63 -2.22
CA VAL A 60 0.97 0.38 -1.34
C VAL A 60 0.52 -0.63 -0.27
N ARG A 61 1.09 -1.83 -0.31
CA ARG A 61 0.73 -2.95 0.56
C ARG A 61 1.89 -3.39 1.46
N PRO A 62 1.62 -3.94 2.65
CA PRO A 62 2.65 -4.52 3.51
C PRO A 62 3.36 -5.70 2.86
N ARG A 63 4.62 -5.94 3.25
CA ARG A 63 5.35 -7.17 2.90
C ARG A 63 5.12 -8.19 4.02
N SER A 64 4.70 -9.41 3.68
CA SER A 64 4.36 -10.45 4.67
C SER A 64 5.51 -10.78 5.62
N GLY A 65 6.75 -10.77 5.12
CA GLY A 65 7.94 -11.00 5.94
C GLY A 65 8.15 -9.95 7.03
N LEU A 66 7.94 -8.67 6.72
CA LEU A 66 8.03 -7.58 7.70
C LEU A 66 6.87 -7.64 8.71
N ALA A 67 5.66 -7.90 8.23
CA ALA A 67 4.48 -8.02 9.09
C ALA A 67 4.63 -9.17 10.10
N ALA A 68 4.92 -10.38 9.63
CA ALA A 68 4.95 -11.57 10.49
C ALA A 68 6.18 -11.64 11.41
N LYS A 69 7.36 -11.17 10.95
CA LYS A 69 8.62 -11.34 11.70
C LYS A 69 9.00 -10.11 12.53
N LYS A 70 8.52 -8.93 12.15
CA LYS A 70 8.93 -7.65 12.75
C LYS A 70 7.75 -6.81 13.24
N GLY A 71 6.51 -7.24 13.03
CA GLY A 71 5.32 -6.47 13.38
C GLY A 71 5.20 -5.14 12.63
N ILE A 72 5.86 -5.01 11.48
CA ILE A 72 5.85 -3.79 10.68
C ILE A 72 4.79 -3.91 9.58
N THR A 73 3.92 -2.92 9.51
CA THR A 73 2.90 -2.84 8.46
C THR A 73 2.79 -1.43 7.90
N VAL A 74 2.08 -1.31 6.79
CA VAL A 74 1.66 -0.03 6.22
C VAL A 74 0.37 0.37 6.93
N LEU A 75 0.38 1.50 7.64
CA LEU A 75 -0.71 1.91 8.53
C LEU A 75 -2.02 2.13 7.78
N ASN A 76 -1.96 2.71 6.58
CA ASN A 76 -3.10 2.96 5.72
C ASN A 76 -3.33 1.84 4.69
N ALA A 77 -2.89 0.60 4.95
CA ALA A 77 -2.97 -0.49 3.99
C ALA A 77 -4.42 -0.87 3.60
N PRO A 78 -4.70 -1.10 2.30
CA PRO A 78 -3.85 -0.72 1.16
C PRO A 78 -3.81 0.81 0.99
N GLY A 79 -2.62 1.38 0.90
CA GLY A 79 -2.45 2.81 0.67
C GLY A 79 -2.73 3.16 -0.79
N THR A 80 -3.70 4.04 -1.05
CA THR A 80 -4.09 4.44 -2.41
C THR A 80 -3.20 5.57 -2.94
N VAL A 81 -2.70 5.37 -4.16
CA VAL A 81 -2.06 6.40 -5.00
C VAL A 81 -2.95 6.63 -6.22
N ASP A 82 -3.57 7.81 -6.26
CA ASP A 82 -4.52 8.20 -7.29
C ASP A 82 -3.87 8.49 -8.65
N ALA A 83 -4.66 8.40 -9.72
CA ALA A 83 -4.17 8.60 -11.08
C ALA A 83 -3.75 10.03 -11.41
N ASP A 84 -4.28 11.02 -10.68
CA ASP A 84 -3.91 12.44 -10.79
C ASP A 84 -2.80 12.84 -9.81
N TYR A 85 -2.35 11.94 -8.94
CA TYR A 85 -1.23 12.20 -8.04
C TYR A 85 0.09 12.27 -8.81
N ARG A 86 0.88 13.32 -8.56
CA ARG A 86 2.23 13.52 -9.13
C ARG A 86 3.29 13.79 -8.06
N GLY A 87 2.92 13.63 -6.79
CA GLY A 87 3.85 13.75 -5.68
C GLY A 87 4.70 12.49 -5.50
N GLU A 88 5.56 12.53 -4.50
CA GLU A 88 6.42 11.39 -4.14
C GLU A 88 5.60 10.30 -3.45
N ILE A 89 5.74 9.05 -3.88
CA ILE A 89 5.13 7.91 -3.18
C ILE A 89 5.79 7.79 -1.80
N GLY A 90 4.99 7.99 -0.75
CA GLY A 90 5.37 7.75 0.64
C GLY A 90 4.77 6.45 1.17
N VAL A 91 5.52 5.73 1.98
CA VAL A 91 5.06 4.53 2.69
C VAL A 91 4.85 4.89 4.16
N ILE A 92 3.60 4.87 4.63
CA ILE A 92 3.28 5.16 6.04
C ILE A 92 3.50 3.88 6.85
N LEU A 93 4.69 3.69 7.39
CA LEU A 93 5.01 2.53 8.24
C LEU A 93 4.53 2.77 9.67
N VAL A 94 4.07 1.70 10.31
CA VAL A 94 3.80 1.65 11.75
C VAL A 94 4.44 0.38 12.34
N ASN A 95 5.02 0.52 13.52
CA ASN A 95 5.54 -0.60 14.29
C ASN A 95 4.49 -1.08 15.30
N LEU A 96 3.94 -2.27 15.08
CA LEU A 96 2.97 -2.91 15.97
C LEU A 96 3.62 -4.00 16.86
N SER A 97 4.94 -4.13 16.82
CA SER A 97 5.69 -5.02 17.70
C SER A 97 6.07 -4.33 19.02
N ASN A 98 6.66 -5.11 19.92
CA ASN A 98 7.20 -4.61 21.19
C ASN A 98 8.70 -4.29 21.12
N GLU A 99 9.32 -4.41 19.93
CA GLU A 99 10.75 -4.18 19.73
C GLU A 99 10.96 -2.98 18.78
N PRO A 100 12.00 -2.16 18.96
CA PRO A 100 12.34 -1.13 17.99
C PRO A 100 12.66 -1.72 16.61
N PHE A 101 12.27 -1.02 15.55
CA PHE A 101 12.59 -1.39 14.18
C PHE A 101 13.30 -0.23 13.47
N THR A 102 14.47 -0.50 12.91
CA THR A 102 15.24 0.48 12.14
C THR A 102 15.00 0.28 10.66
N VAL A 103 14.51 1.32 9.99
CA VAL A 103 14.43 1.39 8.52
C VAL A 103 15.76 1.93 8.00
N GLU A 104 16.40 1.16 7.12
CA GLU A 104 17.65 1.55 6.47
C GLU A 104 17.40 1.99 5.01
N ASN A 105 18.25 2.86 4.48
CA ASN A 105 18.19 3.25 3.07
C ASN A 105 18.35 2.02 2.15
N GLY A 106 17.50 1.92 1.14
CA GLY A 106 17.49 0.80 0.17
C GLY A 106 16.77 -0.45 0.65
N GLU A 107 16.31 -0.50 1.91
CA GLU A 107 15.52 -1.62 2.40
C GLU A 107 14.16 -1.68 1.71
N ARG A 108 13.70 -2.90 1.40
CA ARG A 108 12.40 -3.15 0.79
C ARG A 108 11.31 -3.12 1.87
N ILE A 109 10.56 -2.03 1.94
CA ILE A 109 9.66 -1.70 3.06
C ILE A 109 8.18 -1.97 2.78
N ALA A 110 7.78 -1.95 1.52
CA ALA A 110 6.41 -2.19 1.07
C ALA A 110 6.43 -2.80 -0.33
N GLN A 111 5.26 -3.09 -0.88
CA GLN A 111 5.10 -3.49 -2.28
C GLN A 111 4.00 -2.67 -2.95
N LEU A 112 4.16 -2.37 -4.23
CA LEU A 112 3.21 -1.63 -5.04
C LEU A 112 2.45 -2.58 -5.97
N VAL A 113 1.13 -2.61 -5.89
CA VAL A 113 0.25 -3.37 -6.80
C VAL A 113 -0.54 -2.37 -7.64
N ILE A 114 -0.58 -2.54 -8.96
CA ILE A 114 -1.44 -1.71 -9.82
C ILE A 114 -2.80 -2.39 -9.96
N ALA A 115 -3.87 -1.68 -9.61
CA ALA A 115 -5.22 -2.20 -9.62
C ALA A 115 -6.14 -1.34 -10.49
N ARG A 116 -7.03 -1.99 -11.25
CA ARG A 116 -8.14 -1.31 -11.93
C ARG A 116 -9.24 -1.04 -10.92
N HIS A 117 -9.85 0.13 -11.01
CA HIS A 117 -11.04 0.47 -10.24
C HIS A 117 -12.10 1.08 -11.17
N GLU A 118 -13.35 1.08 -10.71
CA GLU A 118 -14.47 1.74 -11.39
C GLU A 118 -14.75 3.08 -10.72
N ARG A 119 -15.43 3.98 -11.46
CA ARG A 119 -16.01 5.20 -10.90
C ARG A 119 -17.53 5.03 -10.89
N ALA A 120 -18.11 4.99 -9.70
CA ALA A 120 -19.55 4.88 -9.54
C ALA A 120 -20.24 6.24 -9.66
N GLU A 121 -21.48 6.23 -10.11
CA GLU A 121 -22.43 7.33 -10.00
C GLU A 121 -23.52 6.91 -9.01
N TRP A 122 -23.92 7.83 -8.12
CA TRP A 122 -24.95 7.54 -7.12
C TRP A 122 -26.34 7.66 -7.74
N ASN A 123 -27.20 6.68 -7.46
CA ASN A 123 -28.64 6.74 -7.74
C ASN A 123 -29.39 6.57 -6.41
N GLU A 124 -29.83 7.68 -5.83
CA GLU A 124 -30.54 7.70 -4.54
C GLU A 124 -31.95 7.09 -4.68
N VAL A 125 -32.30 6.14 -3.80
CA VAL A 125 -33.58 5.40 -3.83
C VAL A 125 -34.10 5.18 -2.42
N ASP A 126 -35.41 5.07 -2.26
CA ASP A 126 -36.04 4.82 -0.96
C ASP A 126 -35.92 3.35 -0.50
N ILE A 127 -35.80 2.40 -1.44
CA ILE A 127 -35.82 0.96 -1.16
C ILE A 127 -34.78 0.24 -2.02
N LEU A 128 -34.00 -0.65 -1.39
CA LEU A 128 -33.08 -1.57 -2.08
C LEU A 128 -33.78 -2.91 -2.37
N SER A 129 -33.32 -3.63 -3.41
CA SER A 129 -33.80 -4.98 -3.70
C SER A 129 -33.38 -6.00 -2.64
N ASP A 130 -34.23 -6.99 -2.38
CA ASP A 130 -33.91 -8.08 -1.46
C ASP A 130 -32.78 -8.98 -1.96
N THR A 131 -31.97 -9.49 -1.03
CA THR A 131 -30.96 -10.52 -1.29
C THR A 131 -30.98 -11.55 -0.17
N VAL A 132 -30.46 -12.76 -0.42
CA VAL A 132 -30.34 -13.83 0.61
C VAL A 132 -29.55 -13.36 1.83
N ARG A 133 -28.56 -12.47 1.66
CA ARG A 133 -27.77 -11.91 2.77
C ARG A 133 -28.50 -10.78 3.50
N GLY A 134 -29.27 -9.97 2.79
CA GLY A 134 -29.98 -8.80 3.34
C GLY A 134 -29.07 -7.91 4.19
N ALA A 135 -29.51 -7.56 5.39
CA ALA A 135 -28.77 -6.75 6.35
C ALA A 135 -27.71 -7.53 7.18
N GLY A 136 -27.45 -8.82 6.88
CA GLY A 136 -26.49 -9.64 7.61
C GLY A 136 -25.02 -9.22 7.39
N GLY A 137 -24.33 -8.79 8.46
CA GLY A 137 -22.91 -8.42 8.46
C GLY A 137 -22.18 -8.85 9.74
N PHE A 138 -20.88 -8.53 9.86
CA PHE A 138 -20.09 -8.72 11.09
C PHE A 138 -20.13 -10.13 11.70
N GLY A 139 -19.84 -11.16 10.89
CA GLY A 139 -19.87 -12.55 11.38
C GLY A 139 -21.26 -13.18 11.40
N SER A 140 -22.24 -12.62 10.67
CA SER A 140 -23.60 -13.16 10.55
C SER A 140 -23.70 -14.60 10.02
N THR A 141 -22.61 -15.17 9.47
CA THR A 141 -22.53 -16.57 9.04
C THR A 141 -21.64 -17.43 9.96
N GLY A 142 -21.13 -16.86 11.05
CA GLY A 142 -20.20 -17.51 11.95
C GLY A 142 -20.89 -18.13 13.15
N THR A 143 -20.93 -19.46 13.20
CA THR A 143 -21.19 -20.22 14.43
C THR A 143 -19.86 -20.80 14.91
N LYS A 144 -19.06 -20.03 15.65
CA LYS A 144 -17.95 -20.53 16.48
C LYS A 144 -17.35 -19.42 17.32
#